data_AF-A0A7C5WQ44-F1
#
_entry.id   AF-A0A7C5WQ44-F1
#
_cell.length_a   1.000
_cell.length_b   1.000
_cell.length_c   1.000
_cell.angle_alpha   90.00
_cell.angle_beta   90.00
_cell.angle_gamma   90.00
#
_symmetry.space_group_name_H-M   'P 1'
#
loop_
_entity.id
_entity.type
_entity.pdbx_description
1 polymer ?
#
loop_
_entity_poly.entity_id
_entity_poly.type
_entity_poly.pdbx_seq_one_letter_code
_entity_poly.pdbx_strand_id
1 'polypeptide(L)'
;ADLILYLADRSQPRPDPPSLPWERTIRLATKADLPAAWHDPGFLEVSALSGHGLDALRARIRAQLLGRASESEVWITSERHREALAEARDHLLEARGAPEDLMGMSLEAAARALGRITGREAGEETIARIFQNFCVGK
;
A
#
# COMPACT_ATOMS: atom_id res chain seq x y z
N ALA A 1 -7.16 -7.30 5.74
CA ALA A 1 -7.52 -5.93 5.32
C ALA A 1 -6.47 -4.98 5.86
N ASP A 2 -5.95 -4.09 5.04
CA ASP A 2 -4.87 -3.15 5.41
C ASP A 2 -5.36 -1.97 6.24
N LEU A 3 -6.67 -1.67 6.14
CA LEU A 3 -7.37 -0.62 6.86
C LEU A 3 -8.82 -1.06 7.14
N ILE A 4 -9.34 -0.73 8.32
CA ILE A 4 -10.73 -0.99 8.71
C ILE A 4 -11.44 0.34 8.96
N LEU A 5 -12.67 0.47 8.47
CA LEU A 5 -13.57 1.57 8.81
C LEU A 5 -14.66 1.04 9.74
N TYR A 6 -14.69 1.53 10.98
CA TYR A 6 -15.76 1.23 11.93
C TYR A 6 -16.79 2.36 11.90
N LEU A 7 -18.01 2.04 11.48
CA LEU A 7 -19.11 3.00 11.34
C LEU A 7 -20.07 2.84 12.51
N ALA A 8 -20.26 3.90 13.28
CA ALA A 8 -21.29 4.01 14.31
C ALA A 8 -22.26 5.13 13.94
N ASP A 9 -23.56 4.90 14.09
CA ASP A 9 -24.59 5.92 13.85
C ASP A 9 -24.60 6.95 14.99
N ARG A 10 -24.35 8.23 14.70
CA ARG A 10 -24.32 9.30 15.70
C ARG A 10 -25.74 9.70 16.16
N SER A 11 -26.78 9.38 15.40
CA SER A 11 -28.17 9.75 15.72
C SER A 11 -28.87 8.75 16.64
N GLN A 12 -28.22 7.63 16.95
CA GLN A 12 -28.73 6.57 17.82
C GLN A 12 -27.82 6.39 19.04
N PRO A 13 -28.30 5.73 20.12
CA PRO A 13 -27.45 5.38 21.25
C PRO A 13 -26.16 4.69 20.78
N ARG A 14 -25.05 5.04 21.40
CA ARG A 14 -23.72 4.56 21.00
C ARG A 14 -23.71 3.02 21.06
N PRO A 15 -23.39 2.33 19.95
CA PRO A 15 -23.27 0.88 19.97
C PRO A 15 -22.04 0.45 20.76
N ASP A 16 -22.11 -0.71 21.41
CA ASP A 16 -20.94 -1.32 22.01
C ASP A 16 -19.96 -1.74 20.91
N PRO A 17 -18.70 -1.31 20.98
CA PRO A 17 -17.74 -1.59 19.94
C PRO A 17 -17.34 -3.09 19.96
N PRO A 18 -17.36 -3.78 18.81
CA PRO A 18 -16.88 -5.16 18.73
C PRO A 18 -15.35 -5.22 18.92
N SER A 19 -14.82 -6.42 19.17
CA SER A 19 -13.38 -6.64 19.17
C SER A 19 -12.81 -6.48 17.75
N LEU A 20 -12.01 -5.44 17.53
CA LEU A 20 -11.38 -5.10 16.26
C LEU A 20 -9.90 -4.75 16.49
N PRO A 21 -9.02 -4.91 15.48
CA PRO A 21 -7.65 -4.40 15.53
C PRO A 21 -7.66 -2.87 15.45
N TRP A 22 -7.78 -2.22 16.61
CA TRP A 22 -7.98 -0.77 16.74
C TRP A 22 -6.81 0.06 16.21
N GLU A 23 -5.61 -0.52 16.13
CA GLU A 23 -4.42 0.11 15.58
C GLU A 23 -4.51 0.38 14.06
N ARG A 24 -5.37 -0.36 13.34
CA ARG A 24 -5.63 -0.19 11.90
C ARG A 24 -7.08 0.19 11.61
N THR A 25 -7.79 0.74 12.59
CA THR A 25 -9.21 1.08 12.45
C THR A 25 -9.45 2.59 12.55
N ILE A 26 -10.10 3.16 11.54
CA ILE A 26 -10.64 4.53 11.60
C ILE A 26 -12.08 4.45 12.11
N ARG A 27 -12.37 5.21 13.17
CA ARG A 27 -13.69 5.29 13.80
C ARG A 27 -14.48 6.43 13.17
N LEU A 28 -15.68 6.13 12.68
CA LEU A 28 -16.56 7.06 11.97
C LEU A 28 -17.90 7.20 12.70
N ALA A 29 -18.26 8.42 13.06
CA ALA A 29 -19.59 8.77 13.53
C ALA A 29 -20.42 9.21 12.31
N THR A 30 -21.26 8.31 11.81
CA THR A 30 -22.04 8.50 10.58
C THR A 30 -23.33 9.26 10.83
N LYS A 31 -23.97 9.73 9.75
CA LYS A 31 -25.20 10.56 9.78
C LYS A 31 -25.02 11.86 10.56
N ALA A 32 -23.87 12.50 10.38
CA ALA A 32 -23.54 13.75 11.07
C ALA A 32 -24.50 14.92 10.76
N ASP A 33 -25.31 14.79 9.70
CA ASP A 33 -26.40 15.68 9.32
C ASP A 33 -27.63 15.64 10.25
N LEU A 34 -27.74 14.62 11.10
CA LEU A 34 -28.82 14.47 12.08
C LEU A 34 -28.39 14.95 13.48
N PRO A 35 -29.34 15.24 14.40
CA PRO A 35 -29.02 15.53 15.80
C PRO A 35 -28.20 14.41 16.45
N ALA A 36 -27.18 14.78 17.23
CA ALA A 36 -26.30 13.84 17.91
C ALA A 36 -26.95 13.23 19.17
N ALA A 37 -26.94 11.91 19.29
CA ALA A 37 -27.24 11.21 20.54
C ALA A 37 -26.01 11.07 21.46
N TRP A 38 -24.80 11.21 20.91
CA TRP A 38 -23.53 11.15 21.62
C TRP A 38 -22.44 11.91 20.86
N HIS A 39 -21.39 12.31 21.58
CA HIS A 39 -20.18 12.91 21.00
C HIS A 39 -18.95 12.18 21.55
N ASP A 40 -18.03 11.81 20.65
CA ASP A 40 -16.75 11.19 21.01
C ASP A 40 -15.66 11.78 20.11
N PRO A 41 -14.69 12.54 20.65
CA PRO A 41 -13.58 13.10 19.88
C PRO A 41 -12.71 12.06 19.16
N GLY A 42 -12.77 10.80 19.58
CA GLY A 42 -12.09 9.68 18.92
C GLY A 42 -12.77 9.21 17.63
N PHE A 43 -13.94 9.75 17.27
CA PHE A 43 -14.66 9.44 16.04
C PHE A 43 -14.60 10.62 15.07
N LEU A 44 -14.32 10.34 13.81
CA LEU A 44 -14.47 11.33 12.74
C LEU A 44 -15.94 11.39 12.34
N GLU A 45 -16.53 12.56 12.47
CA GLU A 45 -17.92 12.78 12.06
C GLU A 45 -18.03 12.86 10.53
N VAL A 46 -18.93 12.07 9.96
CA VAL A 46 -19.17 12.01 8.52
C VAL A 46 -20.65 11.95 8.19
N SER A 47 -21.03 12.57 7.08
CA SER A 47 -22.34 12.38 6.46
C SER A 47 -22.14 12.01 5.00
N ALA A 48 -22.63 10.81 4.64
CA ALA A 48 -22.67 10.39 3.25
C ALA A 48 -23.70 11.19 2.43
N LEU A 49 -24.71 11.78 3.10
CA LEU A 49 -25.76 12.55 2.45
C LEU A 49 -25.29 13.98 2.12
N SER A 50 -24.71 14.69 3.08
CA SER A 50 -24.25 16.08 2.87
C SER A 50 -22.81 16.16 2.36
N GLY A 51 -22.06 15.07 2.43
CA GLY A 51 -20.62 15.05 2.14
C GLY A 51 -19.74 15.57 3.27
N HIS A 52 -20.32 15.98 4.41
CA HIS A 52 -19.57 16.45 5.56
C HIS A 52 -18.54 15.40 6.03
N GLY A 53 -17.32 15.85 6.32
CA GLY A 53 -16.25 15.02 6.86
C GLY A 53 -15.60 14.03 5.87
N LEU A 54 -16.13 13.88 4.65
CA LEU A 54 -15.61 12.92 3.68
C LEU A 54 -14.21 13.26 3.16
N ASP A 55 -13.87 14.54 3.01
CA ASP A 55 -12.53 14.94 2.60
C ASP A 55 -11.49 14.71 3.71
N ALA A 56 -11.88 14.95 4.96
CA ALA A 56 -11.05 14.60 6.12
C ALA A 56 -10.85 13.07 6.22
N LEU A 57 -11.88 12.28 5.90
CA LEU A 57 -11.79 10.83 5.84
C LEU A 57 -10.81 10.38 4.75
N ARG A 58 -10.91 10.94 3.54
CA ARG A 58 -9.98 10.66 2.43
C ARG A 58 -8.54 10.97 2.82
N ALA A 59 -8.29 12.11 3.44
CA ALA A 59 -6.96 12.50 3.92
C ALA A 59 -6.44 11.52 4.99
N ARG A 60 -7.29 11.08 5.92
CA ARG A 60 -6.91 10.11 6.95
C ARG A 60 -6.59 8.73 6.38
N ILE A 61 -7.42 8.23 5.47
CA ILE A 61 -7.17 6.97 4.74
C ILE A 61 -5.82 7.05 4.03
N ARG A 62 -5.57 8.14 3.29
CA ARG A 62 -4.32 8.37 2.57
C ARG A 62 -3.12 8.33 3.53
N ALA A 63 -3.20 9.04 4.64
CA ALA A 63 -2.13 9.09 5.64
C ALA A 63 -1.86 7.72 6.30
N GLN A 64 -2.88 6.89 6.51
CA GLN A 64 -2.71 5.57 7.13
C GLN A 64 -2.18 4.53 6.16
N LEU A 65 -2.60 4.55 4.90
CA LEU A 65 -2.19 3.57 3.89
C LEU A 65 -0.81 3.89 3.28
N LEU A 66 -0.52 5.16 3.03
CA LEU A 66 0.73 5.58 2.40
C LEU A 66 1.80 5.98 3.42
N GLY A 67 1.43 6.16 4.70
CA GLY A 67 2.34 6.69 5.72
C GLY A 67 2.86 8.08 5.34
N ARG A 68 4.13 8.36 5.72
CA ARG A 68 4.89 9.53 5.25
C ARG A 68 5.68 9.25 3.96
N ALA A 69 5.32 8.22 3.19
CA ALA A 69 5.98 7.99 1.90
C ALA A 69 5.84 9.28 1.07
N SER A 70 6.97 9.92 0.81
CA SER A 70 6.97 11.24 0.21
C SER A 70 6.32 11.12 -1.17
N GLU A 71 5.53 12.12 -1.58
CA GLU A 71 4.95 12.17 -2.94
C GLU A 71 6.05 12.11 -4.04
N SER A 72 7.32 12.23 -3.66
CA SER A 72 8.52 12.14 -4.49
C SER A 72 9.18 10.75 -4.60
N GLU A 73 8.66 9.70 -3.94
CA GLU A 73 9.22 8.36 -4.07
C GLU A 73 8.69 7.62 -5.31
N VAL A 74 9.58 7.01 -6.09
CA VAL A 74 9.19 6.14 -7.21
C VAL A 74 8.56 4.88 -6.61
N TRP A 75 7.27 4.70 -6.86
CA TRP A 75 6.52 3.55 -6.37
C TRP A 75 6.85 2.31 -7.19
N ILE A 76 7.32 1.26 -6.52
CA ILE A 76 7.47 -0.07 -7.11
C ILE A 76 6.11 -0.77 -7.02
N THR A 77 5.31 -0.67 -8.08
CA THR A 77 3.93 -1.19 -8.11
C THR A 77 3.83 -2.60 -8.71
N SER A 78 4.91 -3.11 -9.29
CA SER A 78 4.95 -4.45 -9.89
C SER A 78 5.63 -5.43 -8.94
N GLU A 79 4.93 -6.52 -8.61
CA GLU A 79 5.49 -7.62 -7.80
C GLU A 79 6.80 -8.17 -8.42
N ARG A 80 6.87 -8.24 -9.74
CA ARG A 80 8.07 -8.62 -10.49
C ARG A 80 9.25 -7.68 -10.22
N HIS A 81 9.00 -6.37 -10.17
CA HIS A 81 10.06 -5.40 -9.85
C HIS A 81 10.50 -5.54 -8.39
N ARG A 82 9.55 -5.80 -7.48
CA ARG A 82 9.82 -6.05 -6.06
C ARG A 82 10.72 -7.26 -5.87
N GLU A 83 10.40 -8.39 -6.53
CA GLU A 83 11.20 -9.61 -6.51
C GLU A 83 12.62 -9.38 -7.07
N ALA A 84 12.72 -8.75 -8.25
CA ALA A 84 14.00 -8.45 -8.87
C ALA A 84 14.90 -7.53 -8.00
N LEU A 85 14.31 -6.54 -7.32
CA LEU A 85 15.05 -5.68 -6.39
C LEU A 85 15.45 -6.40 -5.12
N ALA A 86 14.61 -7.30 -4.60
CA ALA A 86 14.93 -8.11 -3.43
C ALA A 86 16.11 -9.06 -3.71
N GLU A 87 16.08 -9.75 -4.85
CA GLU A 87 17.18 -10.62 -5.29
C GLU A 87 18.47 -9.84 -5.54
N ALA A 88 18.39 -8.68 -6.20
CA ALA A 88 19.55 -7.81 -6.38
C ALA A 88 20.15 -7.35 -5.04
N ARG A 89 19.30 -6.98 -4.07
CA ARG A 89 19.73 -6.62 -2.72
C ARG A 89 20.46 -7.79 -2.05
N ASP A 90 19.91 -8.99 -2.13
CA ASP A 90 20.47 -10.15 -1.44
C ASP A 90 21.85 -10.51 -2.02
N HIS A 91 22.01 -10.46 -3.34
CA HIS A 91 23.32 -10.64 -3.99
C HIS A 91 24.32 -9.52 -3.65
N LEU A 92 23.88 -8.26 -3.50
CA LEU A 92 24.76 -7.18 -3.05
C LEU A 92 25.22 -7.37 -1.59
N LEU A 93 24.36 -7.91 -0.74
CA LEU A 93 24.72 -8.25 0.65
C LEU A 93 25.73 -9.40 0.69
N GLU A 94 25.56 -10.41 -0.17
CA GLU A 94 26.53 -11.50 -0.35
C GLU A 94 27.88 -10.96 -0.85
N ALA A 95 27.89 -10.12 -1.89
CA ALA A 95 29.09 -9.50 -2.43
C ALA A 95 29.87 -8.73 -1.36
N ARG A 96 29.17 -7.98 -0.50
CA ARG A 96 29.79 -7.21 0.59
C ARG A 96 30.47 -8.07 1.66
N GLY A 97 30.04 -9.33 1.82
CA GLY A 97 30.62 -10.29 2.76
C GLY A 97 31.62 -11.27 2.13
N ALA A 98 31.78 -11.26 0.82
CA ALA A 98 32.60 -12.22 0.09
C ALA A 98 34.08 -11.78 -0.02
N PRO A 99 35.03 -12.72 -0.10
CA PRO A 99 36.39 -12.45 -0.57
C PRO A 99 36.37 -11.79 -1.96
N GLU A 100 37.36 -10.95 -2.26
CA GLU A 100 37.45 -10.21 -3.55
C GLU A 100 37.30 -11.13 -4.77
N ASP A 101 37.86 -12.34 -4.69
CA ASP A 101 37.81 -13.33 -5.77
C ASP A 101 36.39 -13.86 -6.08
N LEU A 102 35.45 -13.77 -5.14
CA LEU A 102 34.06 -14.23 -5.28
C LEU A 102 33.05 -13.09 -5.42
N MET A 103 33.49 -11.85 -5.18
CA MET A 103 32.63 -10.67 -5.21
C MET A 103 32.07 -10.41 -6.62
N GLY A 104 32.86 -10.66 -7.67
CA GLY A 104 32.47 -10.44 -9.06
C GLY A 104 31.22 -11.22 -9.47
N MET A 105 31.11 -12.49 -9.07
CA MET A 105 29.97 -13.34 -9.40
C MET A 105 28.67 -12.82 -8.77
N SER A 106 28.72 -12.39 -7.51
CA SER A 106 27.56 -11.82 -6.81
C SER A 106 27.17 -10.45 -7.39
N LEU A 107 28.14 -9.63 -7.82
CA LEU A 107 27.85 -8.36 -8.50
C LEU A 107 27.22 -8.56 -9.88
N GLU A 108 27.67 -9.54 -10.65
CA GLU A 108 27.03 -9.92 -11.92
C GLU A 108 25.60 -10.41 -11.71
N ALA A 109 25.36 -11.24 -10.69
CA ALA A 109 24.02 -11.72 -10.34
C ALA A 109 23.09 -10.56 -9.93
N ALA A 110 23.60 -9.59 -9.15
CA ALA A 110 22.84 -8.38 -8.82
C ALA A 110 22.52 -7.53 -10.06
N ALA A 111 23.49 -7.35 -10.96
CA ALA A 111 23.29 -6.60 -12.21
C ALA A 111 22.25 -7.27 -13.13
N ARG A 112 22.27 -8.61 -13.20
CA ARG A 112 21.31 -9.45 -13.92
C ARG A 112 19.89 -9.25 -13.39
N ALA A 113 19.71 -9.38 -12.07
CA ALA A 113 18.42 -9.16 -11.41
C ALA A 113 17.85 -7.76 -11.71
N LEU A 114 18.67 -6.71 -11.70
CA LEU A 114 18.27 -5.35 -12.11
C LEU A 114 17.98 -5.23 -13.62
N GLY A 115 18.73 -5.95 -14.46
CA GLY A 115 18.54 -6.05 -15.90
C GLY A 115 17.14 -6.55 -16.28
N ARG A 116 16.55 -7.45 -15.49
CA ARG A 116 15.16 -7.90 -15.67
C ARG A 116 14.16 -6.76 -15.52
N ILE A 117 14.39 -5.78 -14.64
CA ILE A 117 13.50 -4.63 -14.45
C ILE A 117 13.49 -3.74 -15.70
N THR A 118 14.68 -3.45 -16.22
CA THR A 118 14.89 -2.57 -17.40
C THR A 118 14.62 -3.26 -18.74
N GLY A 119 14.34 -4.57 -18.74
CA GLY A 119 14.09 -5.36 -19.94
C GLY A 119 15.35 -5.74 -20.72
N ARG A 120 16.55 -5.37 -20.24
CA ARG A 120 17.83 -5.77 -20.84
C ARG A 120 18.09 -7.28 -20.77
N GLU A 121 17.36 -7.95 -19.90
CA GLU A 121 17.35 -9.41 -19.75
C GLU A 121 15.94 -10.00 -19.68
N ALA A 122 15.01 -9.41 -20.43
CA ALA A 122 13.68 -10.00 -20.57
C ALA A 122 13.73 -11.18 -21.56
N GLY A 123 13.52 -12.40 -21.06
CA GLY A 123 13.23 -13.55 -21.92
C GLY A 123 11.82 -13.48 -22.52
N GLU A 124 11.56 -14.25 -23.59
CA GLU A 124 10.26 -14.32 -24.31
C GLU A 124 9.04 -14.50 -23.37
N GLU A 125 9.20 -15.24 -22.28
CA GLU A 125 8.14 -15.48 -21.29
C GLU A 125 7.70 -14.21 -20.55
N THR A 126 8.62 -13.27 -20.30
CA THR A 126 8.29 -11.98 -19.66
C THR A 126 7.44 -11.10 -20.57
N ILE A 127 7.73 -11.14 -21.88
CA ILE A 127 6.95 -10.42 -22.90
C ILE A 127 5.54 -11.01 -22.97
N ALA A 128 5.42 -12.34 -23.06
CA ALA A 128 4.12 -13.02 -23.13
C ALA A 128 3.22 -12.70 -21.93
N ARG A 129 3.76 -12.70 -20.71
CA ARG A 129 2.98 -12.41 -19.48
C ARG A 129 2.55 -10.95 -19.36
N ILE A 130 3.33 -10.01 -19.90
CA ILE A 130 2.92 -8.60 -19.98
C ILE A 130 1.69 -8.50 -20.90
N PHE A 131 1.70 -9.16 -22.07
CA PHE A 131 0.61 -9.11 -23.04
C PHE A 131 -0.64 -9.91 -22.63
N GLN A 132 -0.55 -10.86 -21.71
CA GLN A 132 -1.72 -11.57 -21.17
C GLN A 132 -2.68 -10.68 -20.36
N ASN A 133 -2.19 -9.57 -19.80
CA ASN A 133 -3.00 -8.61 -19.06
C ASN A 133 -3.52 -7.44 -19.91
N PHE A 134 -3.21 -7.42 -21.20
CA PHE A 134 -3.82 -6.48 -22.14
C PHE A 134 -5.06 -7.11 -22.75
N CYS A 135 -6.20 -6.44 -22.63
CA CYS A 135 -7.39 -6.81 -23.40
C CYS A 135 -7.04 -6.76 -24.90
N VAL A 136 -7.46 -7.78 -25.64
CA VAL A 136 -7.26 -7.88 -27.10
C VAL A 136 -7.85 -6.63 -27.77
N GLY A 137 -7.00 -5.81 -28.37
CA GLY A 137 -7.40 -4.55 -29.02
C GLY A 137 -6.47 -3.35 -28.78
N LYS A 138 -5.20 -3.55 -28.40
CA LYS A 138 -4.15 -2.54 -28.51
C LYS A 138 -3.01 -3.04 -29.37
#